data_AF-S3ZPB6-F1
#
_entry.id   AF-S3ZPB6-F1
#
_cell.length_a   1.000
_cell.length_b   1.000
_cell.length_c   1.000
_cell.angle_alpha   90.00
_cell.angle_beta   90.00
_cell.angle_gamma   90.00
#
_symmetry.space_group_name_H-M   'P 1'
#
loop_
_entity.id
_entity.type
_entity.pdbx_description
1 polymer ?
#
loop_
_entity_poly.entity_id
_entity_poly.type
_entity_poly.pdbx_seq_one_letter_code
_entity_poly.pdbx_strand_id
1 'polypeptide(L)'
;MRDVTDAVRIFLAPPENTLTVEQRSGYVCTWCPTVLAPGKGVSLGGTDTWHPHACRPCHAIQGQALAAYLDWNDHVTDCVICRTGPCETSLTLRHATVKARERAGWQPAYCTSCQNSFAPGEAFVPHMWIGTSSVVLSFLHTGPCIYPFLSSHGGDVGPHSG
;
A
#
# COMPACT_ATOMS: atom_id res chain seq x y z
N MET A 1 -5.86 18.95 4.31
CA MET A 1 -5.26 17.71 3.79
C MET A 1 -4.11 17.37 4.71
N ARG A 2 -4.04 16.14 5.23
CA ARG A 2 -2.96 15.71 6.12
C ARG A 2 -1.60 15.87 5.43
N ASP A 3 -0.61 16.41 6.12
CA ASP A 3 0.77 16.35 5.63
C ASP A 3 1.30 14.94 5.82
N VAL A 4 1.66 14.30 4.71
CA VAL A 4 2.17 12.93 4.67
C VAL A 4 3.57 12.87 4.09
N THR A 5 4.29 13.99 4.01
CA THR A 5 5.59 14.08 3.33
C THR A 5 6.60 13.06 3.88
N ASP A 6 6.76 12.96 5.20
CA ASP A 6 7.64 11.96 5.80
C ASP A 6 7.07 10.54 5.71
N ALA A 7 5.74 10.40 5.77
CA ALA A 7 5.09 9.11 5.63
C ALA A 7 5.29 8.52 4.22
N VAL A 8 5.32 9.35 3.17
CA VAL A 8 5.63 8.90 1.80
C VAL A 8 7.00 8.22 1.74
N ARG A 9 7.99 8.76 2.46
CA ARG A 9 9.34 8.18 2.56
C ARG A 9 9.30 6.80 3.22
N ILE A 10 8.55 6.68 4.30
CA ILE A 10 8.49 5.46 5.13
C ILE A 10 7.71 4.34 4.43
N PHE A 11 6.57 4.67 3.83
CA PHE A 11 5.62 3.66 3.35
C PHE A 11 5.77 3.35 1.85
N LEU A 12 6.23 4.31 1.04
CA LEU A 12 6.11 4.20 -0.42
C LEU A 12 7.43 4.17 -1.17
N ALA A 13 8.57 4.40 -0.49
CA ALA A 13 9.86 4.25 -1.12
C ALA A 13 10.08 2.77 -1.50
N PRO A 14 10.25 2.45 -2.79
CA PRO A 14 10.49 1.07 -3.21
C PRO A 14 11.82 0.56 -2.64
N PRO A 15 11.93 -0.74 -2.34
CA PRO A 15 13.17 -1.31 -1.83
C PRO A 15 14.29 -1.18 -2.87
N GLU A 16 15.53 -1.03 -2.38
CA GLU A 16 16.70 -0.73 -3.22
C GLU A 16 16.84 -1.66 -4.44
N ASN A 17 16.62 -2.96 -4.25
CA ASN A 17 16.76 -3.97 -5.28
C ASN A 17 15.71 -3.91 -6.40
N THR A 18 14.70 -3.05 -6.29
CA THR A 18 13.66 -2.85 -7.32
C THR A 18 13.91 -1.64 -8.21
N LEU A 19 14.92 -0.82 -7.90
CA LEU A 19 15.22 0.43 -8.60
C LEU A 19 16.45 0.28 -9.51
N THR A 20 16.44 0.97 -10.65
CA THR A 20 17.64 1.08 -11.50
C THR A 20 18.74 1.89 -10.79
N VAL A 21 19.97 1.85 -11.30
CA VAL A 21 21.09 2.64 -10.76
C VAL A 21 20.75 4.14 -10.77
N GLU A 22 20.12 4.62 -11.84
CA GLU A 22 19.74 6.02 -12.02
C GLU A 22 18.62 6.45 -11.07
N GLN A 23 17.68 5.54 -10.77
CA GLN A 23 16.63 5.80 -9.79
C GLN A 23 17.17 5.81 -8.37
N ARG A 24 18.10 4.89 -8.06
CA ARG A 24 18.78 4.83 -6.75
C ARG A 24 19.64 6.05 -6.48
N SER A 25 20.26 6.64 -7.51
CA SER A 25 21.05 7.87 -7.35
C SER A 25 20.20 9.14 -7.31
N GLY A 26 18.88 9.04 -7.53
CA GLY A 26 17.99 10.20 -7.61
C GLY A 26 18.05 10.96 -8.94
N TYR A 27 18.75 10.43 -9.95
CA TYR A 27 18.83 11.02 -11.28
C TYR A 27 17.56 10.81 -12.11
N VAL A 28 16.82 9.74 -11.85
CA VAL A 28 15.51 9.44 -12.45
C VAL A 28 14.47 9.31 -11.35
N CYS A 29 13.25 9.78 -11.62
CA CYS A 29 12.14 9.64 -10.70
C CYS A 29 11.91 8.17 -10.33
N THR A 30 11.70 7.91 -9.05
CA THR A 30 11.42 6.57 -8.51
C THR A 30 10.20 5.89 -9.16
N TRP A 31 9.20 6.65 -9.59
CA TRP A 31 7.91 6.10 -10.06
C TRP A 31 7.60 6.35 -11.54
N CYS A 32 8.48 7.04 -12.28
CA CYS A 32 8.26 7.32 -13.70
C CYS A 32 9.61 7.56 -14.42
N PRO A 33 9.66 7.50 -15.76
CA PRO A 33 10.93 7.63 -16.49
C PRO A 33 11.49 9.06 -16.57
N THR A 34 10.90 10.04 -15.85
CA THR A 34 11.36 11.43 -15.87
C THR A 34 12.76 11.57 -15.27
N VAL A 35 13.69 12.11 -16.06
CA VAL A 35 15.02 12.53 -15.61
C VAL A 35 14.90 13.78 -14.74
N LEU A 36 15.62 13.80 -13.63
CA LEU A 36 15.65 14.87 -12.66
C LEU A 36 16.97 15.62 -12.77
N ALA A 37 16.91 16.91 -13.08
CA ALA A 37 18.10 17.75 -13.00
C ALA A 37 18.61 17.84 -11.55
N PRO A 38 19.91 18.09 -11.31
CA PRO A 38 20.45 18.21 -9.96
C PRO A 38 19.66 19.19 -9.08
N GLY A 39 19.32 18.76 -7.86
CA GLY A 39 18.48 19.54 -6.93
C GLY A 39 17.02 19.70 -7.37
N LYS A 40 16.58 19.05 -8.44
CA LYS A 40 15.17 18.93 -8.81
C LYS A 40 14.65 17.58 -8.36
N GLY A 41 13.42 17.57 -7.86
CA GLY A 41 12.80 16.40 -7.25
C GLY A 41 12.63 16.56 -5.75
N VAL A 42 11.93 15.61 -5.15
CA VAL A 42 11.68 15.51 -3.72
C VAL A 42 12.44 14.30 -3.22
N SER A 43 13.37 14.51 -2.29
CA SER A 43 14.12 13.41 -1.68
C SER A 43 13.17 12.51 -0.89
N LEU A 44 13.26 11.21 -1.17
CA LEU A 44 12.54 10.17 -0.44
C LEU A 44 13.35 9.64 0.76
N GLY A 45 14.39 10.36 1.18
CA GLY A 45 15.36 9.93 2.20
C GLY A 45 16.49 9.10 1.61
N GLY A 46 17.14 8.31 2.47
CA GLY A 46 18.09 7.28 2.07
C GLY A 46 19.42 7.29 2.81
N THR A 47 20.42 6.67 2.19
CA THR A 47 21.80 6.46 2.69
C THR A 47 22.81 6.80 1.59
N ASP A 48 24.10 6.83 1.91
CA ASP A 48 25.18 7.23 0.98
C ASP A 48 25.13 6.57 -0.42
N THR A 49 24.62 5.34 -0.53
CA THR A 49 24.53 4.58 -1.79
C THR A 49 23.12 4.52 -2.38
N TRP A 50 22.11 5.01 -1.66
CA TRP A 50 20.71 4.93 -2.04
C TRP A 50 20.01 6.24 -1.67
N HIS A 51 19.78 7.09 -2.67
CA HIS A 51 19.20 8.42 -2.53
C HIS A 51 18.07 8.66 -3.54
N PRO A 52 16.98 7.88 -3.48
CA PRO A 52 15.89 8.01 -4.42
C PRO A 52 15.20 9.38 -4.33
N HIS A 53 14.78 9.87 -5.50
CA HIS A 53 14.03 11.11 -5.63
C HIS A 53 12.78 10.90 -6.48
N ALA A 54 11.73 11.63 -6.12
CA ALA A 54 10.51 11.68 -6.90
C ALA A 54 10.38 13.01 -7.65
N CYS A 55 9.86 12.97 -8.88
CA CYS A 55 9.36 14.21 -9.49
C CYS A 55 8.17 14.74 -8.68
N ARG A 56 7.95 16.07 -8.68
CA ARG A 56 6.87 16.70 -7.90
C ARG A 56 5.47 16.14 -8.23
N PRO A 57 5.10 15.89 -9.50
CA PRO A 57 3.81 15.28 -9.83
C PRO A 57 3.63 13.89 -9.19
N CYS A 58 4.61 13.00 -9.33
CA CYS A 58 4.53 11.67 -8.73
C CYS A 58 4.47 11.77 -7.19
N HIS A 59 5.33 12.59 -6.56
CA HIS A 59 5.28 12.79 -5.12
C HIS A 59 3.89 13.25 -4.64
N ALA A 60 3.26 14.19 -5.35
CA ALA A 60 1.93 14.66 -5.01
C ALA A 60 0.86 13.56 -5.15
N ILE A 61 0.87 12.79 -6.24
CA ILE A 61 -0.10 11.72 -6.48
C ILE A 61 0.07 10.59 -5.45
N GLN A 62 1.31 10.19 -5.17
CA GLN A 62 1.64 9.17 -4.18
C GLN A 62 1.21 9.60 -2.76
N GLY A 63 1.49 10.86 -2.40
CA GLY A 63 1.04 11.45 -1.14
C GLY A 63 -0.49 11.48 -1.02
N GLN A 64 -1.21 11.84 -2.08
CA GLN A 64 -2.68 11.83 -2.06
C GLN A 64 -3.25 10.41 -1.83
N ALA A 65 -2.68 9.39 -2.46
CA ALA A 65 -3.09 8.00 -2.25
C ALA A 65 -2.84 7.53 -0.82
N LEU A 66 -1.67 7.87 -0.25
CA LEU A 66 -1.33 7.54 1.13
C LEU A 66 -2.24 8.27 2.13
N ALA A 67 -2.46 9.57 1.94
CA ALA A 67 -3.32 10.36 2.81
C ALA A 67 -4.75 9.79 2.81
N ALA A 68 -5.31 9.46 1.64
CA ALA A 68 -6.65 8.85 1.56
C ALA A 68 -6.72 7.52 2.32
N TYR A 69 -5.69 6.67 2.19
CA TYR A 69 -5.61 5.41 2.94
C TYR A 69 -5.55 5.64 4.45
N LEU A 70 -4.67 6.53 4.93
CA LEU A 70 -4.49 6.81 6.35
C LEU A 70 -5.74 7.45 6.96
N ASP A 71 -6.38 8.38 6.26
CA ASP A 71 -7.63 9.00 6.70
C ASP A 71 -8.75 7.94 6.82
N TRP A 72 -8.80 6.96 5.89
CA TRP A 72 -9.73 5.85 6.00
C TRP A 72 -9.41 4.90 7.16
N ASN A 73 -8.13 4.56 7.34
CA ASN A 73 -7.66 3.70 8.42
C ASN A 73 -7.97 4.28 9.80
N ASP A 74 -7.66 5.56 10.00
CA ASP A 74 -7.91 6.25 11.27
C ASP A 74 -9.42 6.30 11.55
N HIS A 75 -10.24 6.60 10.53
CA HIS A 75 -11.68 6.58 10.69
C HIS A 75 -12.21 5.21 11.11
N VAL A 76 -11.81 4.12 10.44
CA VAL A 76 -12.29 2.76 10.79
C VAL A 76 -11.84 2.33 12.18
N THR A 77 -10.67 2.79 12.63
CA THR A 77 -10.11 2.49 13.95
C THR A 77 -10.89 3.21 15.07
N ASP A 78 -11.20 4.49 14.87
CA ASP A 78 -11.80 5.34 15.90
C ASP A 78 -13.34 5.33 15.88
N CYS A 79 -13.96 4.99 14.74
CA CYS A 79 -15.40 5.05 14.57
C CYS A 79 -16.11 3.86 15.23
N VAL A 80 -16.91 4.13 16.26
CA VAL A 80 -17.71 3.10 16.96
C VAL A 80 -18.73 2.42 16.05
N ILE A 81 -19.30 3.13 15.07
CA ILE A 81 -20.27 2.57 14.13
C ILE A 81 -19.59 1.52 13.24
N CYS A 82 -18.36 1.82 12.78
CA CYS A 82 -17.56 0.92 11.94
C CYS A 82 -17.32 -0.46 12.58
N ARG A 83 -17.36 -0.56 13.91
CA ARG A 83 -17.22 -1.84 14.63
C ARG A 83 -18.38 -2.81 14.41
N THR A 84 -19.55 -2.28 14.05
CA THR A 84 -20.76 -3.07 13.77
C THR A 84 -21.04 -3.22 12.27
N GLY A 85 -20.35 -2.46 11.41
CA GLY A 85 -20.51 -2.48 9.97
C GLY A 85 -20.06 -1.15 9.33
N PRO A 86 -19.86 -1.08 8.01
CA PRO A 86 -19.40 0.13 7.35
C PRO A 86 -20.41 1.27 7.48
N CYS A 87 -19.96 2.45 7.94
CA CYS A 87 -20.77 3.67 7.93
C CYS A 87 -20.58 4.44 6.62
N GLU A 88 -21.47 5.40 6.35
CA GLU A 88 -21.45 6.22 5.11
C GLU A 88 -20.12 6.96 4.91
N THR A 89 -19.55 7.51 5.98
CA THR A 89 -18.23 8.17 5.93
C THR A 89 -17.13 7.19 5.51
N SER A 90 -17.13 5.98 6.08
CA SER A 90 -16.17 4.93 5.71
C SER A 90 -16.33 4.49 4.25
N LEU A 91 -17.57 4.41 3.74
CA LEU A 91 -17.82 4.11 2.31
C LEU A 91 -17.28 5.23 1.40
N THR A 92 -17.45 6.49 1.79
CA THR A 92 -16.90 7.63 1.04
C THR A 92 -15.37 7.61 1.02
N LEU A 93 -14.73 7.36 2.17
CA LEU A 93 -13.28 7.26 2.31
C LEU A 93 -12.71 6.06 1.54
N ARG A 94 -13.43 4.92 1.52
CA ARG A 94 -13.09 3.77 0.68
C ARG A 94 -13.04 4.15 -0.79
N HIS A 95 -14.09 4.79 -1.33
CA HIS A 95 -14.13 5.19 -2.73
C HIS A 95 -13.01 6.19 -3.07
N ALA A 96 -12.76 7.16 -2.19
CA ALA A 96 -11.66 8.11 -2.35
C ALA A 96 -10.30 7.40 -2.38
N THR A 97 -10.09 6.43 -1.49
CA THR A 97 -8.86 5.62 -1.42
C THR A 97 -8.64 4.82 -2.70
N VAL A 98 -9.65 4.06 -3.15
CA VAL A 98 -9.53 3.26 -4.38
C VAL A 98 -9.18 4.15 -5.58
N LYS A 99 -9.91 5.26 -5.75
CA LYS A 99 -9.66 6.21 -6.84
C LYS A 99 -8.28 6.85 -6.78
N ALA A 100 -7.79 7.19 -5.58
CA ALA A 100 -6.47 7.77 -5.40
C ALA A 100 -5.35 6.75 -5.71
N ARG A 101 -5.53 5.49 -5.29
CA ARG A 101 -4.62 4.37 -5.60
C ARG A 101 -4.50 4.13 -7.10
N GLU A 102 -5.63 4.09 -7.81
CA GLU A 102 -5.66 3.92 -9.26
C GLU A 102 -4.85 5.02 -9.98
N ARG A 103 -5.05 6.29 -9.59
CA ARG A 103 -4.27 7.41 -10.15
C ARG A 103 -2.78 7.31 -9.84
N ALA A 104 -2.43 6.77 -8.68
CA ALA A 104 -1.05 6.54 -8.28
C ALA A 104 -0.40 5.32 -8.96
N GLY A 105 -1.15 4.58 -9.78
CA GLY A 105 -0.66 3.36 -10.42
C GLY A 105 -0.37 2.25 -9.41
N TRP A 106 -1.00 2.28 -8.23
CA TRP A 106 -0.86 1.20 -7.26
C TRP A 106 -1.60 -0.03 -7.76
N GLN A 107 -1.11 -1.19 -7.33
CA GLN A 107 -1.78 -2.46 -7.62
C GLN A 107 -3.24 -2.42 -7.11
N PRO A 108 -4.17 -3.08 -7.82
CA PRO A 108 -5.55 -3.21 -7.40
C PRO A 108 -5.65 -3.66 -5.94
N ALA A 109 -6.66 -3.17 -5.23
CA ALA A 109 -6.90 -3.59 -3.86
C ALA A 109 -7.23 -5.09 -3.83
N TYR A 110 -6.48 -5.85 -3.03
CA TYR A 110 -6.71 -7.26 -2.79
C TYR A 110 -6.76 -7.55 -1.29
N CYS A 111 -7.46 -8.61 -0.90
CA CYS A 111 -7.53 -9.06 0.47
C CYS A 111 -6.22 -9.77 0.84
N THR A 112 -5.50 -9.30 1.85
CA THR A 112 -4.23 -9.92 2.24
C THR A 112 -4.39 -11.33 2.83
N SER A 113 -5.61 -11.71 3.26
CA SER A 113 -5.89 -13.03 3.80
C SER A 113 -6.13 -14.10 2.73
N CYS A 114 -6.85 -13.77 1.65
CA CYS A 114 -7.17 -14.74 0.59
C CYS A 114 -6.46 -14.45 -0.74
N GLN A 115 -5.75 -13.34 -0.84
CA GLN A 115 -5.01 -12.87 -2.02
C GLN A 115 -5.87 -12.59 -3.27
N ASN A 116 -7.20 -12.51 -3.11
CA ASN A 116 -8.11 -12.18 -4.20
C ASN A 116 -8.42 -10.68 -4.26
N SER A 117 -8.63 -10.18 -5.48
CA SER A 117 -9.19 -8.84 -5.71
C SER A 117 -10.64 -8.76 -5.25
N PHE A 118 -11.08 -7.57 -4.85
CA PHE A 118 -12.45 -7.37 -4.37
C PHE A 118 -13.46 -7.30 -5.53
N ALA A 119 -14.53 -8.09 -5.47
CA ALA A 119 -15.63 -7.99 -6.42
C ALA A 119 -16.52 -6.77 -6.13
N PRO A 120 -17.30 -6.28 -7.11
CA PRO A 120 -18.26 -5.20 -6.89
C PRO A 120 -19.22 -5.53 -5.74
N GLY A 121 -19.39 -4.60 -4.80
CA GLY A 121 -20.26 -4.78 -3.64
C GLY A 121 -19.63 -5.52 -2.45
N GLU A 122 -18.45 -6.14 -2.60
CA GLU A 122 -17.77 -6.75 -1.46
C GLU A 122 -17.35 -5.70 -0.43
N ALA A 123 -17.50 -6.03 0.85
CA ALA A 123 -17.10 -5.18 1.96
C ALA A 123 -15.66 -5.50 2.39
N PHE A 124 -14.82 -4.46 2.43
CA PHE A 124 -13.44 -4.55 2.87
C PHE A 124 -13.01 -3.29 3.59
N VAL A 125 -11.97 -3.41 4.41
CA VAL A 125 -11.41 -2.35 5.25
C VAL A 125 -9.89 -2.27 5.04
N PRO A 126 -9.29 -1.10 5.31
CA PRO A 126 -7.85 -0.98 5.41
C PRO A 126 -7.34 -1.88 6.54
N HIS A 127 -6.16 -2.43 6.33
CA HIS A 127 -5.45 -3.23 7.31
C HIS A 127 -3.97 -2.88 7.27
N MET A 128 -3.46 -2.37 8.39
CA MET A 128 -2.06 -2.03 8.56
C MET A 128 -1.41 -3.05 9.48
N TRP A 129 -0.27 -3.60 9.07
CA TRP A 129 0.45 -4.61 9.84
C TRP A 129 1.96 -4.47 9.65
N ILE A 130 2.73 -5.05 10.56
CA ILE A 130 4.20 -5.01 10.52
C ILE A 130 4.69 -6.26 9.77
N GLY A 131 5.24 -6.05 8.59
CA GLY A 131 5.95 -7.09 7.85
C GLY A 131 7.38 -7.29 8.33
N THR A 132 8.15 -8.08 7.60
CA THR A 132 9.54 -8.44 7.97
C THR A 132 10.46 -7.23 8.11
N SER A 133 10.20 -6.13 7.40
CA SER A 133 11.11 -4.99 7.36
C SER A 133 10.41 -3.62 7.30
N SER A 134 9.09 -3.59 7.20
CA SER A 134 8.33 -2.35 7.09
C SER A 134 6.87 -2.55 7.47
N VAL A 135 6.19 -1.44 7.71
CA VAL A 135 4.74 -1.45 7.84
C VAL A 135 4.12 -1.61 6.46
N VAL A 136 3.14 -2.50 6.35
CA VAL A 136 2.43 -2.83 5.12
C VAL A 136 1.04 -2.23 5.17
N LEU A 137 0.67 -1.52 4.10
CA LEU A 137 -0.66 -0.97 3.88
C LEU A 137 -1.45 -1.95 3.01
N SER A 138 -2.36 -2.72 3.61
CA SER A 138 -3.16 -3.73 2.91
C SER A 138 -4.66 -3.53 3.15
N PHE A 139 -5.46 -4.50 2.68
CA PHE A 139 -6.90 -4.55 2.87
C PHE A 139 -7.33 -5.95 3.32
N LEU A 140 -8.48 -6.03 3.98
CA LEU A 140 -9.12 -7.28 4.40
C LEU A 140 -10.61 -7.24 4.11
N HIS A 141 -11.20 -8.38 3.74
CA HIS A 141 -12.66 -8.54 3.80
C HIS A 141 -13.13 -8.29 5.25
N THR A 142 -14.28 -7.62 5.41
CA THR A 142 -14.89 -7.46 6.75
C THR A 142 -15.63 -8.72 7.21
N GLY A 143 -15.92 -9.64 6.29
CA GLY A 143 -16.51 -10.94 6.55
C GLY A 143 -15.59 -12.09 6.12
N PRO A 144 -16.07 -13.35 6.18
CA PRO A 144 -15.29 -14.50 5.75
C PRO A 144 -14.91 -14.40 4.27
N CYS A 145 -13.68 -14.80 3.96
CA CYS A 145 -13.24 -14.94 2.57
C CYS A 145 -13.99 -16.11 1.92
N ILE A 146 -14.69 -15.86 0.82
CA ILE A 146 -15.49 -16.88 0.10
C ILE A 146 -14.57 -17.91 -0.59
N TYR A 147 -13.34 -17.53 -0.91
CA TYR A 147 -12.30 -18.40 -1.45
C TYR A 147 -11.05 -18.33 -0.58
N PRO A 148 -10.99 -19.04 0.56
CA PRO A 148 -9.79 -19.08 1.38
C PRO A 148 -8.62 -19.65 0.57
N PHE A 149 -7.45 -19.03 0.67
CA PHE A 149 -6.24 -19.53 0.03
C PHE A 149 -5.92 -20.92 0.58
N LEU A 150 -5.97 -21.95 -0.27
CA LEU A 150 -5.47 -23.28 0.06
C LEU A 150 -3.94 -23.19 0.02
N SER A 151 -3.31 -22.93 1.18
CA SER A 151 -1.87 -23.06 1.34
C SER A 151 -1.47 -24.51 1.04
N SER A 152 -0.90 -24.76 -0.13
CA SER A 152 -0.38 -26.07 -0.54
C SER A 152 0.96 -26.39 0.16
N HIS A 153 0.99 -26.34 1.50
CA HIS A 153 2.09 -26.80 2.34
C HIS A 153 1.52 -27.55 3.57
N GLY A 154 1.01 -28.75 3.32
CA GLY A 154 0.77 -29.78 4.34
C GLY A 154 1.43 -31.06 3.85
N GLY A 155 2.52 -31.45 4.51
CA GLY A 155 3.31 -32.62 4.13
C GLY A 155 2.53 -33.92 4.23
N ASP A 156 2.73 -34.77 3.23
CA ASP A 156 2.45 -36.19 3.30
C ASP A 156 3.34 -36.83 4.38
N VAL A 157 2.77 -37.03 5.57
CA VAL A 157 3.27 -38.05 6.49
C VAL A 157 2.64 -39.36 6.03
N GLY A 158 3.37 -40.10 5.20
CA GLY A 158 2.99 -41.46 4.82
C GLY A 158 2.94 -42.37 6.05
N PRO A 159 2.02 -43.35 6.11
CA PRO A 159 1.95 -44.27 7.23
C PRO A 159 3.07 -45.31 7.11
N HIS A 160 4.05 -45.25 8.01
CA HIS A 160 4.84 -46.43 8.36
C HIS A 160 3.94 -47.40 9.14
N SER A 161 3.52 -48.47 8.48
CA SER A 161 2.99 -49.66 9.13
C SER A 161 4.13 -50.68 9.23
N GLY A 162 4.34 -51.22 10.43
CA GLY A 162 5.17 -52.40 10.66
C GLY A 162 4.45 -53.70 10.34
#